data_AF-A0A382RAW2-F1
#
_entry.id   AF-A0A382RAW2-F1
#
_cell.length_a   1.000
_cell.length_b   1.000
_cell.length_c   1.000
_cell.angle_alpha   90.00
_cell.angle_beta   90.00
_cell.angle_gamma   90.00
#
_symmetry.space_group_name_H-M   'P 1'
#
loop_
_entity.id
_entity.type
_entity.pdbx_description
1 polymer ?
#
loop_
_entity_poly.entity_id
_entity_poly.type
_entity_poly.pdbx_seq_one_letter_code
_entity_poly.pdbx_strand_id
1 'polypeptide(L)' 'MIKYIYYCITSLNFNKWRNKMVYALNLFNFREGKENDYREYSVKAGKIIYGKGGQVISSGWNPIRNLHGNTERRYMIVVE' A
#
# COMPACT_ATOMS: atom_id res chain seq x y z
N MET A 1 -10.93 1.03 -12.01
CA MET A 1 -11.39 1.69 -10.77
C MET A 1 -11.27 0.72 -9.60
N ILE A 2 -10.15 0.72 -8.88
CA ILE A 2 -9.95 -0.13 -7.70
C ILE A 2 -10.85 0.45 -6.59
N LYS A 3 -11.94 -0.28 -6.26
CA LYS A 3 -12.78 0.03 -5.09
C LYS A 3 -12.06 -0.54 -3.86
N TYR A 4 -12.06 0.20 -2.77
CA TYR A 4 -11.50 -0.15 -1.44
C TYR A 4 -10.01 0.10 -1.22
N ILE A 5 -9.64 1.39 -1.19
CA ILE A 5 -8.50 1.86 -0.39
C ILE A 5 -8.98 1.91 1.06
N TYR A 6 -8.58 0.94 1.88
CA TYR A 6 -8.68 1.09 3.33
C TYR A 6 -7.53 1.98 3.76
N TYR A 7 -7.79 3.27 3.98
CA TYR A 7 -6.83 4.16 4.61
C TYR A 7 -6.71 3.79 6.08
N CYS A 8 -5.82 2.86 6.44
CA CYS A 8 -5.35 2.76 7.82
C CYS A 8 -4.17 3.72 7.97
N ILE A 9 -4.45 4.97 8.35
CA ILE A 9 -3.42 5.93 8.75
C ILE A 9 -3.02 5.56 10.19
N THR A 10 -2.08 4.64 10.36
CA THR A 10 -1.49 4.37 11.68
C THR A 10 -0.39 5.39 11.94
N SER A 11 -0.72 6.47 12.66
CA SER A 11 0.30 7.33 13.25
C SER A 11 0.89 6.65 14.49
N LEU A 12 1.98 5.90 14.34
CA LEU A 12 2.74 5.36 15.47
C LEU A 12 3.62 6.45 16.07
N ASN A 13 3.17 7.05 17.18
CA ASN A 13 3.96 8.00 17.96
C ASN A 13 4.96 7.25 18.85
N PHE A 14 6.14 6.94 18.31
CA PHE A 14 7.31 6.54 19.09
C PHE A 14 8.33 7.70 19.02
N ASN A 15 8.55 8.39 20.15
CA ASN A 15 9.40 9.57 20.37
C ASN A 15 8.77 10.97 20.15
N LYS A 16 8.67 11.71 21.26
CA LYS A 16 8.18 13.09 21.43
C LYS A 16 8.99 14.17 20.65
N TRP A 17 10.03 13.76 19.91
CA TRP A 17 10.99 14.63 19.21
C TRP A 17 11.21 14.28 17.73
N ARG A 18 10.45 13.35 17.15
CA ARG A 18 10.51 13.01 15.71
C ARG A 18 9.41 13.74 14.94
N ASN A 19 9.73 14.24 13.75
CA ASN A 19 8.72 14.58 12.74
C ASN A 19 7.73 13.41 12.62
N LYS A 20 6.43 13.71 12.56
CA LYS A 20 5.38 12.69 12.43
C LYS A 20 5.61 11.93 11.12
N MET A 21 6.04 10.67 11.23
CA MET A 21 6.07 9.75 10.09
C MET A 21 4.67 9.18 9.88
N VAL A 22 4.23 9.16 8.62
CA VAL A 22 2.93 8.61 8.24
C VAL A 22 3.20 7.44 7.32
N TYR A 23 2.60 6.29 7.64
CA TYR A 23 2.66 5.12 6.77
C TYR A 23 1.30 4.90 6.11
N ALA A 24 1.30 4.65 4.80
CA ALA A 24 0.12 4.28 4.04
C ALA A 24 0.20 2.81 3.64
N LEU A 25 -0.60 1.97 4.31
CA LEU A 25 -0.79 0.56 3.96
C LEU A 25 -1.88 0.43 2.89
N ASN A 26 -1.53 -0.15 1.76
CA ASN A 26 -2.47 -0.48 0.70
C ASN A 26 -2.51 -1.99 0.50
N LEU A 27 -3.69 -2.57 0.66
CA LEU A 27 -3.99 -3.96 0.34
C LEU A 27 -4.94 -3.99 -0.83
N PHE A 28 -4.72 -4.82 -1.85
CA PHE A 28 -5.59 -4.85 -3.03
C PHE A 28 -5.55 -6.20 -3.75
N ASN A 29 -6.54 -6.40 -4.62
CA ASN A 29 -6.58 -7.48 -5.60
C ASN A 29 -6.65 -6.87 -6.99
N PHE A 30 -6.08 -7.55 -7.97
CA PHE A 30 -6.33 -7.21 -9.36
C PHE A 30 -7.76 -7.59 -9.74
N ARG A 31 -8.33 -6.78 -10.63
CA ARG A 31 -9.46 -7.24 -11.42
C ARG A 31 -8.91 -8.22 -12.45
N GLU A 32 -9.62 -9.30 -12.68
CA GLU A 32 -9.23 -10.34 -13.62
C GLU A 32 -8.94 -9.75 -15.00
N GLY A 33 -7.76 -10.08 -15.56
CA GLY A 33 -7.31 -9.61 -16.87
C GLY A 33 -6.87 -8.13 -16.91
N LYS A 34 -6.81 -7.45 -15.75
CA LYS A 34 -6.41 -6.03 -15.62
C LYS A 34 -5.09 -5.84 -14.89
N GLU A 35 -4.22 -6.85 -14.91
CA GLU A 35 -2.89 -6.81 -14.30
C GLU A 35 -2.01 -5.74 -14.96
N ASN A 36 -2.11 -5.59 -16.29
CA ASN A 36 -1.39 -4.57 -17.04
C ASN A 36 -1.81 -3.14 -16.67
N ASP A 37 -3.10 -2.90 -16.41
CA ASP A 37 -3.60 -1.60 -15.95
C ASP A 37 -2.92 -1.20 -14.63
N TYR A 38 -2.74 -2.15 -13.71
CA TYR A 38 -2.03 -1.88 -12.46
C TYR A 38 -0.54 -1.65 -12.68
N ARG A 39 0.09 -2.38 -13.61
CA ARG A 39 1.51 -2.18 -13.96
C ARG A 39 1.77 -0.76 -14.47
N GLU A 40 0.90 -0.25 -15.32
CA GLU A 40 1.01 1.13 -15.81
C GLU A 40 0.74 2.16 -14.71
N TYR A 41 -0.27 1.89 -13.88
CA TYR A 41 -0.58 2.71 -12.72
C TYR A 41 0.60 2.78 -11.75
N SER A 42 1.23 1.65 -11.41
CA SER A 42 2.27 1.58 -10.39
C SER A 42 3.51 2.37 -10.78
N VAL A 43 3.89 2.36 -12.07
CA VAL A 43 4.98 3.17 -12.60
C VAL A 43 4.66 4.66 -12.50
N LYS A 44 3.44 5.08 -12.84
CA LYS A 44 3.01 6.49 -12.74
C LYS A 44 2.92 6.94 -11.28
N ALA A 45 2.35 6.12 -10.41
CA ALA A 45 2.20 6.40 -8.99
C ALA A 45 3.56 6.48 -8.29
N GLY A 46 4.49 5.58 -8.60
CA GLY A 46 5.84 5.58 -8.02
C GLY A 46 6.59 6.90 -8.28
N LYS A 47 6.49 7.46 -9.50
CA LYS A 47 7.06 8.77 -9.82
C LYS A 47 6.49 9.89 -8.96
N ILE A 48 5.18 9.89 -8.72
CA ILE A 48 4.50 10.91 -7.91
C ILE A 48 4.86 10.77 -6.42
N ILE A 49 4.88 9.54 -5.90
CA ILE A 49 5.26 9.24 -4.51
C ILE A 49 6.67 9.77 -4.25
N TYR A 50 7.62 9.37 -5.08
CA TYR A 50 9.01 9.80 -4.97
C TYR A 50 9.16 11.32 -5.13
N GLY A 51 8.47 11.91 -6.12
CA GLY A 51 8.49 13.36 -6.34
C GLY A 51 7.91 14.20 -5.18
N LYS A 52 7.13 13.58 -4.28
CA LYS A 52 6.62 14.20 -3.05
C LYS A 52 7.46 13.90 -1.81
N GLY A 53 8.61 13.24 -1.96
CA GLY A 53 9.48 12.84 -0.86
C GLY A 53 9.02 11.57 -0.14
N GLY A 54 8.02 10.87 -0.65
CA GLY A 54 7.58 9.59 -0.12
C GLY A 54 8.36 8.41 -0.73
N GLN A 55 8.33 7.27 -0.06
CA GLN A 55 9.06 6.07 -0.49
C GLN A 55 8.27 4.80 -0.22
N VAL A 56 8.38 3.83 -1.13
CA VAL A 56 7.85 2.47 -0.90
C VAL A 56 8.83 1.74 -0.01
N ILE A 57 8.44 1.45 1.23
CA ILE A 57 9.30 0.76 2.21
C ILE A 57 9.07 -0.75 2.25
N SER A 58 7.92 -1.23 1.75
CA SER A 58 7.62 -2.66 1.69
C SER A 58 6.59 -2.97 0.61
N SER A 59 6.71 -4.16 0.00
CA SER A 59 5.72 -4.71 -0.92
C SER A 59 5.63 -6.22 -0.74
N GLY A 60 4.43 -6.77 -0.89
CA GLY A 60 4.18 -8.20 -0.73
C GLY A 60 3.10 -8.72 -1.67
N TRP A 61 3.17 -10.02 -1.95
CA TRP A 61 2.18 -10.73 -2.75
C TRP A 61 2.00 -12.16 -2.20
N ASN A 62 0.86 -12.79 -2.51
CA ASN A 62 0.52 -14.16 -2.13
C ASN A 62 0.67 -14.45 -0.62
N PRO A 63 -0.26 -13.95 0.21
CA PRO A 63 -0.19 -14.13 1.67
C PRO A 63 -0.15 -15.62 2.05
N ILE A 64 0.81 -15.98 2.90
CA ILE A 64 1.05 -17.37 3.32
C ILE A 64 -0.07 -17.90 4.23
N ARG A 65 -0.58 -17.05 5.12
CA ARG A 65 -1.62 -17.43 6.08
C ARG A 65 -2.49 -16.22 6.42
N ASN A 66 -3.80 -16.40 6.38
CA ASN A 66 -4.74 -15.41 6.93
C ASN A 66 -4.95 -15.70 8.42
N LEU A 67 -4.54 -14.77 9.29
CA LEU A 67 -4.67 -14.90 10.74
C LEU A 67 -6.09 -14.59 11.22
N HIS A 68 -6.76 -13.62 10.57
CA HIS A 68 -8.08 -13.14 10.95
C HIS A 68 -8.74 -12.35 9.81
N GLY A 69 -10.06 -12.47 9.67
CA GLY A 69 -10.88 -11.71 8.73
C GLY A 69 -11.33 -12.52 7.51
N ASN A 70 -12.42 -12.06 6.88
CA ASN A 70 -13.14 -12.80 5.84
C ASN A 70 -12.86 -12.31 4.41
N THR A 71 -11.97 -11.32 4.25
CA THR A 71 -11.66 -10.73 2.94
C THR A 71 -10.23 -11.06 2.54
N GLU A 72 -10.07 -11.72 1.39
CA GLU A 72 -8.75 -12.02 0.83
C GLU A 72 -8.16 -10.80 0.12
N ARG A 73 -6.87 -10.52 0.36
CA ARG A 73 -6.08 -9.52 -0.36
C ARG A 73 -4.74 -10.15 -0.73
N ARG A 74 -4.50 -10.32 -2.03
CA ARG A 74 -3.31 -11.01 -2.55
C ARG A 74 -2.09 -10.11 -2.69
N TYR A 75 -2.24 -8.79 -2.62
CA TYR A 75 -1.16 -7.82 -2.81
C TYR A 75 -1.15 -6.76 -1.71
N MET A 76 0.05 -6.32 -1.35
CA MET A 76 0.33 -5.32 -0.32
C MET A 76 1.43 -4.36 -0.78
N ILE A 77 1.30 -3.08 -0.43
CA ILE A 77 2.38 -2.10 -0.48
C ILE A 77 2.30 -1.15 0.72
N VAL A 78 3.44 -0.79 1.29
CA VAL A 78 3.58 0.18 2.36
C VAL A 78 4.45 1.33 1.88
N VAL A 79 3.92 2.55 2.02
CA VAL A 79 4.59 3.80 1.66
C VAL A 79 4.80 4.64 2.91
N GLU A 80 5.96 5.25 3.02
CA GLU A 80 6.33 6.30 3.99
C GLU A 80 6.32 7.67 3.34
#